data_AF-A0A1F4PCB4-F1
#
_entry.id   AF-A0A1F4PCB4-F1
#
_cell.length_a   1.000
_cell.length_b   1.000
_cell.length_c   1.000
_cell.angle_alpha   90.00
_cell.angle_beta   90.00
_cell.angle_gamma   90.00
#
_symmetry.space_group_name_H-M   'P 1'
#
loop_
_entity.id
_entity.type
_entity.pdbx_description
1 polymer ?
#
loop_
_entity_poly.entity_id
_entity_poly.type
_entity_poly.pdbx_seq_one_letter_code
_entity_poly.pdbx_strand_id
1 'polypeptide(L)'
;MTPHTLGSLLVAVQFSTLGALLLLAAPNFMQQAFQPLAWLAIGLSGFVGLWALLANRPGNFNIRPTPHAQGKLIAHGPYRWVRHPMYTAVSLLGMACALALGSVLAWLLWLLLSLV
;
A
#
# COMPACT_ATOMS: atom_id res chain seq x y z
N MET A 1 26.05 -5.39 2.24
CA MET A 1 24.89 -4.80 2.98
C MET A 1 24.30 -5.89 3.85
N THR A 2 23.91 -5.61 5.09
CA THR A 2 23.22 -6.61 5.92
C THR A 2 21.76 -6.75 5.46
N PRO A 3 21.10 -7.91 5.68
CA PRO A 3 19.69 -8.12 5.32
C PRO A 3 18.76 -7.05 5.93
N HIS A 4 19.08 -6.59 7.14
CA HIS A 4 18.35 -5.55 7.84
C HIS A 4 18.43 -4.17 7.15
N THR A 5 19.62 -3.78 6.68
CA THR A 5 19.80 -2.52 5.95
C THR A 5 19.07 -2.57 4.61
N LEU A 6 19.16 -3.70 3.89
CA LEU A 6 18.46 -3.88 2.63
C LEU A 6 16.94 -3.76 2.81
N GLY A 7 16.37 -4.47 3.78
CA GLY A 7 14.93 -4.40 4.02
C GLY A 7 14.45 -3.01 4.44
N SER A 8 15.26 -2.27 5.22
CA SER A 8 14.92 -0.90 5.59
C SER A 8 14.93 0.04 4.38
N LEU A 9 15.86 -0.17 3.43
CA LEU A 9 15.91 0.58 2.19
C LEU A 9 14.71 0.27 1.28
N LEU A 10 14.32 -1.00 1.16
CA LEU A 10 13.12 -1.38 0.39
C LEU A 10 11.86 -0.72 0.93
N VAL A 11 11.67 -0.73 2.25
CA VAL A 11 10.56 -0.02 2.91
C VAL A 11 10.62 1.50 2.64
N ALA A 12 11.81 2.09 2.71
CA ALA A 12 11.98 3.51 2.39
C ALA A 12 11.61 3.83 0.93
N VAL A 13 12.01 2.96 -0.02
CA VAL A 13 11.62 3.08 -1.43
C VAL A 13 10.11 2.94 -1.56
N GLN A 14 9.48 1.94 -0.94
CA GLN A 14 8.04 1.71 -0.99
C GLN A 14 7.24 2.94 -0.56
N PHE A 15 7.53 3.49 0.62
CA PHE A 15 6.83 4.68 1.11
C PHE A 15 7.16 5.95 0.31
N SER A 16 8.38 6.08 -0.21
CA SER A 16 8.75 7.21 -1.08
C SER A 16 8.02 7.16 -2.41
N THR A 17 7.93 5.98 -3.04
CA THR A 17 7.19 5.77 -4.28
C THR A 17 5.69 6.00 -4.09
N LEU A 18 5.12 5.50 -2.99
CA LEU A 18 3.72 5.79 -2.65
C LEU A 18 3.48 7.29 -2.44
N GLY A 19 4.37 7.96 -1.70
CA GLY A 19 4.31 9.40 -1.47
C GLY A 19 4.38 10.20 -2.78
N ALA A 20 5.29 9.83 -3.68
CA ALA A 20 5.40 10.45 -5.00
C ALA A 20 4.10 10.28 -5.82
N LEU A 21 3.54 9.07 -5.85
CA LEU A 21 2.27 8.81 -6.54
C LEU A 21 1.12 9.66 -5.97
N LEU A 22 1.00 9.76 -4.65
CA LEU A 22 -0.02 10.57 -3.99
C LEU A 22 0.12 12.05 -4.31
N LEU A 23 1.35 12.59 -4.23
CA LEU A 23 1.62 14.00 -4.53
C LEU A 23 1.31 14.35 -5.99
N LEU A 24 1.69 13.47 -6.92
CA LEU A 24 1.43 13.67 -8.34
C LEU A 24 -0.08 13.56 -8.65
N ALA A 25 -0.79 12.62 -8.02
CA ALA A 25 -2.21 12.38 -8.29
C ALA A 25 -3.15 13.36 -7.57
N ALA A 26 -2.70 14.05 -6.51
CA ALA A 26 -3.54 14.93 -5.71
C ALA A 26 -4.30 16.01 -6.52
N PRO A 27 -3.67 16.75 -7.46
CA PRO A 27 -4.39 17.72 -8.28
C PRO A 27 -5.51 17.08 -9.11
N ASN A 28 -5.31 15.86 -9.63
CA ASN A 28 -6.29 15.18 -10.46
C ASN A 28 -7.54 14.81 -9.66
N PHE A 29 -7.40 14.38 -8.41
CA PHE A 29 -8.53 14.11 -7.53
C PHE A 29 -9.29 15.38 -7.10
N MET A 30 -8.62 16.52 -7.07
CA MET A 30 -9.23 17.80 -6.68
C MET A 30 -9.89 18.56 -7.84
N GLN A 31 -9.36 18.41 -9.06
CA GLN A 31 -9.70 19.28 -10.20
C GLN A 31 -10.46 18.57 -11.33
N GLN A 32 -10.41 17.24 -11.43
CA GLN A 32 -11.06 16.52 -12.52
C GLN A 32 -12.46 16.02 -12.18
N ALA A 33 -13.25 15.77 -13.23
CA ALA A 33 -14.52 15.07 -13.14
C ALA A 33 -14.34 13.68 -12.48
N PHE A 34 -15.39 13.19 -11.83
CA PHE A 34 -15.40 11.94 -11.08
C PHE A 34 -14.84 10.76 -11.90
N GLN A 35 -13.72 10.19 -11.46
CA GLN A 35 -13.12 8.99 -12.04
C GLN A 35 -13.56 7.74 -11.25
N PRO A 36 -14.63 7.03 -11.66
CA PRO A 36 -15.26 6.00 -10.83
C PRO A 36 -14.31 4.87 -10.44
N LEU A 37 -13.42 4.45 -11.36
CA LEU A 37 -12.51 3.35 -11.11
C LEU A 37 -11.41 3.71 -10.10
N ALA A 38 -10.89 4.95 -10.15
CA ALA A 38 -9.90 5.42 -9.18
C ALA A 38 -10.52 5.53 -7.78
N TRP A 39 -11.75 6.06 -7.68
CA TRP A 39 -12.48 6.12 -6.41
C TRP A 39 -12.86 4.75 -5.86
N LEU A 40 -13.24 3.80 -6.72
CA LEU A 40 -13.46 2.41 -6.32
C LEU A 40 -12.19 1.79 -5.74
N ALA A 41 -11.04 2.01 -6.38
CA ALA A 41 -9.74 1.51 -5.90
C ALA A 41 -9.36 2.13 -4.53
N ILE A 42 -9.62 3.42 -4.32
CA ILE A 42 -9.47 4.08 -3.00
C ILE A 42 -10.37 3.41 -1.95
N GLY A 43 -11.66 3.22 -2.29
CA GLY A 43 -12.62 2.58 -1.39
C GLY A 43 -12.20 1.18 -0.98
N LEU A 44 -11.76 0.36 -1.95
CA LEU A 44 -11.25 -0.99 -1.70
C LEU A 44 -9.96 -0.96 -0.88
N SER A 45 -9.03 -0.05 -1.18
CA SER A 45 -7.81 0.14 -0.41
C SER A 45 -8.11 0.45 1.06
N GLY A 46 -8.99 1.42 1.32
CA GLY A 46 -9.43 1.78 2.67
C GLY A 46 -10.13 0.63 3.38
N PHE A 47 -11.03 -0.09 2.69
CA PHE A 47 -11.73 -1.24 3.25
C PHE A 47 -10.78 -2.37 3.65
N VAL A 48 -9.90 -2.80 2.73
CA VAL A 48 -8.93 -3.87 2.99
C VAL A 48 -7.92 -3.45 4.07
N GLY A 49 -7.44 -2.22 4.02
CA GLY A 49 -6.51 -1.67 4.99
C GLY A 49 -7.11 -1.63 6.40
N LEU A 50 -8.33 -1.12 6.53
CA LEU A 50 -9.04 -1.09 7.81
C LEU A 50 -9.32 -2.51 8.33
N TRP A 51 -9.80 -3.41 7.47
CA TRP A 51 -10.05 -4.80 7.87
C TRP A 51 -8.77 -5.51 8.34
N ALA A 52 -7.65 -5.25 7.67
CA ALA A 52 -6.35 -5.78 8.06
C ALA A 52 -5.85 -5.21 9.40
N LEU A 53 -6.03 -3.91 9.64
CA LEU A 53 -5.66 -3.27 10.90
C LEU A 53 -6.56 -3.68 12.07
N LEU A 54 -7.84 -3.94 11.81
CA LEU A 54 -8.76 -4.47 12.82
C LEU A 54 -8.40 -5.90 13.24
N ALA A 55 -7.98 -6.74 12.29
CA ALA A 55 -7.55 -8.12 12.56
C ALA A 55 -6.12 -8.20 13.14
N ASN A 56 -5.20 -7.36 12.67
CA ASN A 56 -3.82 -7.29 13.11
C ASN A 56 -3.53 -5.88 13.64
N ARG A 57 -3.89 -5.65 14.91
CA ARG A 57 -3.84 -4.32 15.54
C ARG A 57 -2.43 -3.76 15.63
N PRO A 58 -2.26 -2.43 15.55
CA PRO A 58 -0.98 -1.77 15.84
C PRO A 58 -0.42 -2.26 17.18
N GLY A 59 0.85 -2.64 17.19
CA GLY A 59 1.53 -3.30 18.32
C GLY A 59 1.75 -4.81 18.14
N ASN A 60 1.00 -5.48 17.24
CA ASN A 60 1.25 -6.88 16.89
C ASN A 60 2.14 -7.04 15.63
N PHE A 61 2.19 -6.01 14.78
CA PHE A 61 2.99 -5.98 13.55
C PHE A 61 4.05 -4.88 13.56
N ASN A 62 5.03 -5.02 12.67
CA ASN A 62 6.06 -4.02 12.41
C ASN A 62 5.98 -3.52 10.96
N ILE A 63 6.24 -2.23 10.75
CA ILE A 63 6.47 -1.66 9.43
C ILE A 63 7.85 -2.09 8.90
N ARG A 64 8.78 -2.43 9.81
CA ARG A 64 10.10 -2.98 9.50
C ARG A 64 9.96 -4.42 9.00
N PRO A 65 10.92 -4.91 8.16
CA PRO A 65 10.86 -6.26 7.60
C PRO A 65 10.93 -7.38 8.65
N THR A 66 11.41 -7.07 9.85
CA THR A 66 11.44 -8.03 10.95
C THR A 66 10.11 -8.09 11.69
N PRO A 67 9.51 -9.29 11.83
CA PRO A 67 8.34 -9.50 12.65
C PRO A 67 8.53 -8.96 14.07
N HIS A 68 7.44 -8.53 14.69
CA HIS A 68 7.47 -8.10 16.09
C HIS A 68 7.83 -9.30 16.97
N ALA A 69 8.79 -9.14 17.89
CA ALA A 69 9.31 -10.25 18.70
C ALA A 69 8.20 -10.92 19.55
N GLN A 70 7.25 -10.13 20.02
CA GLN A 70 6.06 -10.58 20.77
C GLN A 70 4.80 -10.68 19.87
N GLY A 71 4.97 -10.53 18.55
CA GLY A 71 3.87 -10.61 17.59
C GLY A 71 3.29 -12.02 17.53
N LYS A 72 1.96 -12.11 17.48
CA LYS A 72 1.23 -13.36 17.29
C LYS A 72 0.84 -13.50 15.82
N LEU A 73 0.88 -14.72 15.32
CA LEU A 73 0.41 -15.04 13.98
C LEU A 73 -1.11 -14.76 13.88
N ILE A 74 -1.50 -13.93 12.91
CA ILE A 74 -2.89 -13.64 12.59
C ILE A 74 -3.29 -14.45 11.36
N ALA A 75 -4.26 -15.35 11.51
CA ALA A 75 -4.77 -16.20 10.44
C ALA A 75 -6.30 -16.08 10.25
N HIS A 76 -6.90 -15.02 10.78
CA HIS A 76 -8.33 -14.72 10.69
C HIS A 76 -8.56 -13.34 10.06
N GLY A 77 -9.83 -12.99 9.79
CA GLY A 77 -10.14 -11.78 9.03
C GLY A 77 -9.56 -11.87 7.61
N PRO A 78 -9.00 -10.80 7.02
CA PRO A 78 -8.50 -10.82 5.64
C PRO A 78 -7.30 -11.78 5.48
N TYR A 79 -6.59 -12.05 6.56
CA TYR A 79 -5.42 -12.92 6.60
C TYR A 79 -5.71 -14.39 6.29
N ARG A 80 -6.99 -14.81 6.28
CA ARG A 80 -7.38 -16.18 5.86
C ARG A 80 -7.36 -16.38 4.35
N TRP A 81 -7.38 -15.30 3.56
CA TRP A 81 -7.38 -15.37 2.08
C TRP A 81 -6.09 -14.81 1.50
N VAL A 82 -5.53 -13.74 2.08
CA VAL A 82 -4.33 -13.07 1.58
C VAL A 82 -3.31 -12.97 2.71
N ARG A 83 -2.04 -13.35 2.45
CA ARG A 83 -0.98 -13.34 3.48
C ARG A 83 -0.57 -11.93 3.91
N HIS A 84 -0.65 -10.95 3.00
CA HIS A 84 -0.23 -9.57 3.23
C HIS A 84 -1.31 -8.57 2.81
N PRO A 85 -2.49 -8.57 3.46
CA PRO A 85 -3.61 -7.72 3.06
C PRO A 85 -3.29 -6.22 3.21
N MET A 86 -2.40 -5.84 4.14
CA MET A 86 -1.92 -4.46 4.25
C MET A 86 -1.14 -4.01 3.00
N TYR A 87 -0.33 -4.89 2.41
CA TYR A 87 0.40 -4.57 1.17
C TYR A 87 -0.56 -4.52 -0.02
N THR A 88 -1.60 -5.35 -0.02
CA THR A 88 -2.69 -5.26 -1.00
C THR A 88 -3.38 -3.90 -0.94
N ALA A 89 -3.67 -3.37 0.26
CA ALA A 89 -4.24 -2.05 0.42
C ALA A 89 -3.31 -0.94 -0.11
N VAL A 90 -2.00 -1.00 0.19
CA VAL A 90 -1.01 -0.05 -0.34
C VAL A 90 -0.93 -0.09 -1.87
N SER A 91 -0.88 -1.29 -2.47
CA SER A 91 -0.84 -1.44 -3.92
C SER A 91 -2.14 -0.93 -4.58
N LEU A 92 -3.32 -1.17 -3.98
CA LEU A 92 -4.60 -0.63 -4.45
C LEU A 92 -4.62 0.91 -4.40
N LEU A 93 -4.03 1.51 -3.37
CA LEU A 93 -3.92 2.98 -3.27
C LEU A 93 -3.00 3.53 -4.38
N GLY A 94 -1.86 2.89 -4.62
CA GLY A 94 -0.99 3.25 -5.74
C GLY A 94 -1.66 3.08 -7.10
N MET A 95 -2.47 2.04 -7.28
CA MET A 95 -3.25 1.80 -8.50
C MET A 95 -4.27 2.93 -8.72
N ALA A 96 -4.96 3.37 -7.67
CA ALA A 96 -5.87 4.51 -7.75
C ALA A 96 -5.15 5.78 -8.24
N CYS A 97 -3.93 6.03 -7.77
CA CYS A 97 -3.10 7.14 -8.23
C CYS A 97 -2.69 6.98 -9.69
N ALA A 98 -2.32 5.77 -10.13
CA ALA A 98 -1.96 5.49 -11.51
C ALA A 98 -3.14 5.67 -12.47
N LEU A 99 -4.34 5.23 -12.07
CA LEU A 99 -5.59 5.48 -12.78
C LEU A 99 -5.88 6.98 -12.89
N ALA A 100 -5.76 7.71 -11.76
CA ALA A 100 -5.98 9.16 -11.72
C ALA A 100 -5.05 9.94 -12.65
N LEU A 101 -3.78 9.53 -12.71
CA LEU A 101 -2.75 10.16 -13.53
C LEU A 101 -2.83 9.77 -15.00
N GLY A 102 -3.31 8.57 -15.32
CA GLY A 102 -3.48 8.10 -16.70
C GLY A 102 -2.18 8.02 -17.52
N SER A 103 -1.01 8.00 -16.89
CA SER A 103 0.29 8.05 -17.56
C SER A 103 1.09 6.75 -17.39
N VAL A 104 1.92 6.42 -18.40
CA VAL A 104 2.81 5.24 -18.36
C VAL A 104 3.75 5.30 -17.16
N LEU A 105 4.29 6.49 -16.86
CA LEU A 105 5.16 6.68 -15.69
C LEU A 105 4.46 6.31 -14.38
N ALA A 106 3.18 6.67 -14.22
CA ALA A 106 2.44 6.34 -13.00
C ALA A 106 2.23 4.82 -12.84
N TRP A 107 1.98 4.11 -13.93
CA TRP A 107 1.92 2.64 -13.91
C TRP A 107 3.28 2.00 -13.61
N LEU A 108 4.38 2.53 -14.12
CA LEU A 108 5.73 2.07 -13.77
C LEU A 108 6.05 2.30 -12.28
N LEU A 109 5.66 3.46 -11.73
CA LEU A 109 5.79 3.74 -10.30
C LEU A 109 4.91 2.81 -9.45
N TRP A 110 3.70 2.49 -9.90
CA TRP A 110 2.84 1.51 -9.22
C TRP A 110 3.41 0.09 -9.26
N LEU A 111 4.01 -0.32 -10.39
CA LEU A 111 4.70 -1.60 -10.50
C LEU A 111 5.91 -1.64 -9.56
N LEU A 112 6.72 -0.58 -9.55
CA LEU A 112 7.83 -0.44 -8.60
C LEU A 112 7.33 -0.58 -7.16
N LEU A 113 6.31 0.19 -6.77
CA LEU A 113 5.69 0.14 -5.44
C LEU A 113 5.25 -1.26 -5.04
N SER A 114 4.74 -2.05 -5.99
CA SER A 114 4.20 -3.39 -5.73
C SER A 114 5.29 -4.47 -5.68
N LEU A 115 6.49 -4.18 -6.19
CA LEU A 115 7.63 -5.10 -6.21
C LEU A 115 8.62 -4.87 -5.05
N VAL A 116 8.56 -3.69 -4.39
CA VAL A 116 9.44 -3.33 -3.26
C VAL A 116 8.79 -3.55 -1.90
#